data_AF-A0A929BBA4-F1
#
_entry.id   AF-A0A929BBA4-F1
#
_cell.length_a   1.000
_cell.length_b   1.000
_cell.length_c   1.000
_cell.angle_alpha   90.00
_cell.angle_beta   90.00
_cell.angle_gamma   90.00
#
_symmetry.space_group_name_H-M   'P 1'
#
loop_
_entity.id
_entity.type
_entity.pdbx_description
1 polymer ?
#
loop_
_entity_poly.entity_id
_entity_poly.type
_entity_poly.pdbx_seq_one_letter_code
_entity_poly.pdbx_strand_id
1 'polypeptide(L)'
;MDLFDSEKKGKTILDLFTYDLTTFFYGEYEEVDSEETEETFMIVYEKKLPWTELNAFDTLQFRVFFDKHNITGSNPINVKLLAKDTIIDIDNVKSVVENVFDVYGKDDDERAEWTNQDKIDFFSKKLKRIWTIEKGVSFVTVYYNEDEKLVLNILFLNNLIKHTGKYLDLK
;
A
#
# COMPACT_ATOMS: atom_id res chain seq x y z
N MET A 1 6.08 4.15 -41.12
CA MET A 1 5.30 5.28 -40.58
C MET A 1 4.42 4.70 -39.50
N ASP A 2 4.76 5.10 -38.28
CA ASP A 2 4.09 4.97 -36.99
C ASP A 2 2.82 4.13 -36.91
N LEU A 3 2.82 3.23 -35.93
CA LEU A 3 2.05 3.50 -34.72
C LEU A 3 2.74 2.76 -33.57
N PHE A 4 3.50 3.53 -32.80
CA PHE A 4 3.83 3.19 -31.43
C PHE A 4 2.57 2.68 -30.76
N ASP A 5 2.55 1.39 -30.47
CA ASP A 5 1.61 0.80 -29.54
C ASP A 5 2.01 1.36 -28.17
N SER A 6 1.49 2.56 -27.87
CA SER A 6 1.59 3.11 -26.53
C SER A 6 0.77 2.18 -25.65
N GLU A 7 1.43 1.19 -25.04
CA GLU A 7 0.87 0.40 -23.95
C GLU A 7 0.15 1.37 -23.03
N LYS A 8 -1.19 1.35 -23.07
CA LYS A 8 -2.01 2.12 -22.14
C LYS A 8 -1.59 1.61 -20.76
N LYS A 9 -0.84 2.43 -20.00
CA LYS A 9 -0.54 2.14 -18.60
C LYS A 9 -1.85 1.74 -17.93
N GLY A 10 -1.95 0.48 -17.52
CA GLY A 10 -3.07 0.01 -16.72
C GLY A 10 -3.14 0.86 -15.45
N LYS A 11 -4.36 1.21 -15.02
CA LYS A 11 -4.56 1.89 -13.73
C LYS A 11 -3.96 1.01 -12.63
N THR A 12 -3.23 1.61 -11.71
CA THR A 12 -2.61 0.96 -10.56
C THR A 12 -3.14 1.57 -9.27
N ILE A 13 -2.88 0.91 -8.13
CA ILE A 13 -3.21 1.45 -6.80
C ILE A 13 -2.58 2.82 -6.55
N LEU A 14 -1.43 3.10 -7.19
CA LEU A 14 -0.72 4.37 -7.03
C LEU A 14 -1.51 5.54 -7.64
N ASP A 15 -2.39 5.27 -8.62
CA ASP A 15 -3.24 6.29 -9.24
C ASP A 15 -4.41 6.70 -8.34
N LEU A 16 -4.65 5.99 -7.24
CA LEU A 16 -5.64 6.38 -6.23
C LEU A 16 -5.09 7.46 -5.29
N PHE A 17 -3.76 7.60 -5.20
CA PHE A 17 -3.14 8.51 -4.24
C PHE A 17 -2.91 9.90 -4.83
N THR A 18 -3.28 10.91 -4.04
CA THR A 18 -2.95 12.31 -4.29
C THR A 18 -1.57 12.67 -3.75
N TYR A 19 -1.13 12.02 -2.67
CA TYR A 19 0.23 12.13 -2.16
C TYR A 19 1.23 11.37 -3.06
N ASP A 20 2.30 12.04 -3.52
CA ASP A 20 3.35 11.39 -4.29
C ASP A 20 4.31 10.62 -3.35
N LEU A 21 4.14 9.30 -3.32
CA LEU A 21 4.95 8.38 -2.50
C LEU A 21 6.46 8.51 -2.76
N THR A 22 6.89 8.99 -3.95
CA THR A 22 8.32 9.16 -4.22
C THR A 22 8.95 10.32 -3.47
N THR A 23 8.13 11.19 -2.88
CA THR A 23 8.58 12.34 -2.09
C THR A 23 8.67 12.05 -0.59
N PHE A 24 8.45 10.80 -0.18
CA PHE A 24 8.45 10.38 1.23
C PHE A 24 9.67 10.93 2.00
N PHE A 25 10.87 10.70 1.47
CA PHE A 25 12.15 11.09 2.08
C PHE A 25 12.55 12.56 1.86
N TYR A 26 11.71 13.38 1.21
CA TYR A 26 11.99 14.81 0.97
C TYR A 26 11.45 15.73 2.08
N GLY A 27 11.10 15.20 3.25
CA GLY A 27 10.62 15.98 4.40
C GLY A 27 10.91 15.29 5.72
N GLU A 28 10.25 15.73 6.78
CA GLU A 28 10.36 15.10 8.10
C GLU A 28 9.71 13.70 8.08
N TYR A 29 10.48 12.69 8.48
CA TYR A 29 10.05 11.32 8.73
C TYR A 29 10.83 10.82 9.96
N GLU A 30 10.30 9.81 10.63
CA GLU A 30 10.92 9.19 11.80
C GLU A 30 11.16 7.69 11.56
N GLU A 31 12.22 7.16 12.15
CA GLU A 31 12.42 5.72 12.27
C GLU A 31 11.65 5.23 13.50
N VAL A 32 10.65 4.38 13.30
CA VAL A 32 9.75 3.93 14.38
C VAL A 32 10.01 2.50 14.81
N ASP A 33 10.67 1.71 13.97
CA ASP A 33 11.00 0.32 14.24
C ASP A 33 12.17 -0.15 13.37
N SER A 34 12.93 -1.11 13.87
CA SER A 34 14.04 -1.75 13.17
C SER A 34 14.18 -3.19 13.62
N GLU A 35 14.26 -4.12 12.68
CA GLU A 35 14.49 -5.54 12.97
C GLU A 35 15.70 -6.06 12.19
N GLU A 36 16.55 -6.82 12.87
CA GLU A 36 17.72 -7.44 12.27
C GLU A 36 17.62 -8.96 12.39
N THR A 37 17.79 -9.64 11.26
CA THR A 37 17.93 -11.10 11.15
C THR A 37 19.31 -11.44 10.60
N GLU A 38 19.66 -12.73 10.54
CA GLU A 38 20.95 -13.17 9.97
C GLU A 38 21.10 -12.74 8.51
N GLU A 39 20.02 -12.76 7.72
CA GLU A 39 20.04 -12.51 6.28
C GLU A 39 19.60 -11.10 5.89
N THR A 40 18.71 -10.48 6.66
CA THR A 40 18.09 -9.20 6.30
C THR A 40 18.06 -8.23 7.46
N PHE A 41 18.14 -6.94 7.13
CA PHE A 41 17.93 -5.83 8.05
C PHE A 41 16.73 -5.03 7.54
N MET A 42 15.78 -4.72 8.41
CA MET A 42 14.53 -4.04 8.07
C MET A 42 14.39 -2.79 8.91
N ILE A 43 14.10 -1.67 8.25
CA ILE A 43 13.76 -0.41 8.93
C ILE A 43 12.35 0.01 8.54
N VAL A 44 11.55 0.43 9.54
CA VAL A 44 10.26 1.09 9.34
C VAL A 44 10.42 2.59 9.55
N TYR A 45 10.26 3.33 8.47
CA TYR A 45 10.13 4.78 8.51
C TYR A 45 8.65 5.17 8.51
N GLU A 46 8.28 6.15 9.31
CA GLU A 46 6.93 6.67 9.41
C GLU A 46 6.90 8.18 9.12
N LYS A 47 5.80 8.62 8.52
CA LYS A 47 5.51 10.02 8.29
C LYS A 47 4.02 10.28 8.45
N LYS A 48 3.70 11.33 9.21
CA LYS A 48 2.34 11.89 9.23
C LYS A 48 2.07 12.61 7.90
N LEU A 49 0.95 12.27 7.28
CA LEU A 49 0.54 12.90 6.03
C LEU A 49 -0.01 14.31 6.29
N PRO A 50 0.22 15.26 5.36
CA PRO A 50 -0.31 16.62 5.47
C PRO A 50 -1.85 16.70 5.40
N TRP A 51 -2.50 15.67 4.86
CA TRP A 51 -3.95 15.51 4.80
C TRP A 51 -4.31 14.03 4.93
N THR A 52 -5.61 13.75 5.09
CA THR A 52 -6.11 12.38 5.13
C THR A 52 -6.26 11.82 3.71
N GLU A 53 -5.32 10.98 3.29
CA GLU A 53 -5.29 10.31 1.99
C GLU A 53 -6.45 9.32 1.87
N LEU A 54 -7.10 9.28 0.70
CA LEU A 54 -8.34 8.52 0.46
C LEU A 54 -9.46 8.79 1.49
N ASN A 55 -9.43 9.94 2.16
CA ASN A 55 -10.34 10.29 3.25
C ASN A 55 -10.37 9.23 4.37
N ALA A 56 -9.28 8.47 4.55
CA ALA A 56 -9.18 7.46 5.60
C ALA A 56 -7.79 7.40 6.28
N PHE A 57 -6.70 7.66 5.56
CA PHE A 57 -5.34 7.43 6.05
C PHE A 57 -4.60 8.74 6.34
N ASP A 58 -4.09 8.89 7.56
CA ASP A 58 -3.34 10.08 8.00
C ASP A 58 -1.84 9.83 8.18
N THR A 59 -1.41 8.59 8.06
CA THR A 59 -0.04 8.17 8.36
C THR A 59 0.43 7.21 7.28
N LEU A 60 1.69 7.36 6.88
CA LEU A 60 2.35 6.56 5.86
C LEU A 60 3.61 5.93 6.45
N GLN A 61 3.77 4.63 6.28
CA GLN A 61 4.96 3.89 6.68
C GLN A 61 5.64 3.25 5.47
N PHE A 62 6.96 3.40 5.41
CA PHE A 62 7.83 2.70 4.47
C PHE A 62 8.64 1.66 5.24
N ARG A 63 8.41 0.39 4.93
CA ARG A 63 9.22 -0.71 5.44
C ARG A 63 10.23 -1.11 4.37
N VAL A 64 11.50 -0.80 4.61
CA VAL A 64 12.61 -1.03 3.68
C VAL A 64 13.40 -2.25 4.15
N PHE A 65 13.60 -3.21 3.26
CA PHE A 65 14.35 -4.44 3.54
C PHE A 65 15.71 -4.37 2.86
N PHE A 66 16.77 -4.41 3.65
CA PHE A 66 18.16 -4.49 3.22
C PHE A 66 18.62 -5.94 3.31
N ASP A 67 18.89 -6.55 2.16
CA ASP A 67 19.47 -7.90 2.11
C ASP A 67 20.99 -7.80 2.30
N LYS A 68 21.52 -8.46 3.33
CA LYS A 68 22.94 -8.39 3.70
C LYS A 68 23.86 -9.08 2.68
N HIS A 69 23.31 -9.98 1.87
CA HIS A 69 24.05 -10.74 0.86
C HIS A 69 23.84 -10.19 -0.56
N ASN A 70 22.83 -9.36 -0.75
CA ASN A 70 22.51 -8.78 -2.05
C ASN A 70 23.09 -7.36 -2.20
N ILE A 71 24.33 -7.30 -2.67
CA ILE A 71 25.07 -6.04 -2.91
C ILE A 71 24.57 -5.33 -4.19
N THR A 72 23.75 -5.99 -5.03
CA THR A 72 23.41 -5.52 -6.40
C THR A 72 21.92 -5.36 -6.69
N GLY A 73 21.04 -5.83 -5.80
CA GLY A 73 19.58 -5.83 -6.01
C GLY A 73 18.88 -4.58 -5.48
N SER A 74 17.67 -4.31 -5.99
CA SER A 74 16.80 -3.30 -5.41
C SER A 74 16.14 -3.84 -4.13
N ASN A 75 16.40 -3.19 -3.00
CA ASN A 75 15.76 -3.49 -1.72
C ASN A 75 14.23 -3.51 -1.86
N PRO A 76 13.53 -4.57 -1.38
CA PRO A 76 12.08 -4.57 -1.28
C PRO A 76 11.59 -3.42 -0.40
N ILE A 77 10.52 -2.77 -0.84
CA ILE A 77 9.87 -1.70 -0.09
C ILE A 77 8.40 -2.06 0.03
N ASN A 78 7.92 -2.19 1.25
CA ASN A 78 6.50 -2.30 1.53
C ASN A 78 5.99 -0.96 2.06
N VAL A 79 4.76 -0.62 1.72
CA VAL A 79 4.13 0.61 2.16
C VAL A 79 2.84 0.31 2.89
N LYS A 80 2.68 0.89 4.07
CA LYS A 80 1.41 0.89 4.81
C LYS A 80 0.87 2.30 4.89
N LEU A 81 -0.40 2.47 4.55
CA LEU A 81 -1.19 3.64 4.91
C LEU A 81 -2.05 3.26 6.12
N LEU A 82 -2.03 4.11 7.14
CA LEU A 82 -2.62 3.88 8.46
C LEU A 82 -3.57 5.01 8.84
N ALA A 83 -4.63 4.67 9.56
CA ALA A 83 -5.57 5.61 10.15
C ALA A 83 -5.31 5.78 11.66
N LYS A 84 -4.19 6.43 12.05
CA LYS A 84 -3.79 6.50 13.46
C LYS A 84 -4.68 7.45 14.27
N ASP A 85 -4.90 8.65 13.75
CA ASP A 85 -5.66 9.72 14.41
C ASP A 85 -7.08 9.86 13.83
N THR A 86 -7.29 9.36 12.62
CA THR A 86 -8.55 9.44 11.87
C THR A 86 -9.58 8.50 12.47
N ILE A 87 -10.81 9.00 12.64
CA ILE A 87 -11.96 8.18 13.03
C ILE A 87 -12.45 7.46 11.79
N ILE A 88 -12.47 6.14 11.84
CA ILE A 88 -12.90 5.30 10.73
C ILE A 88 -14.35 4.87 10.92
N ASP A 89 -15.20 5.26 9.98
CA ASP A 89 -16.55 4.74 9.82
C ASP A 89 -16.62 3.73 8.66
N ILE A 90 -17.81 3.14 8.50
CA ILE A 90 -18.05 2.14 7.45
C ILE A 90 -17.91 2.71 6.04
N ASP A 91 -18.22 3.99 5.84
CA ASP A 91 -18.18 4.63 4.53
C ASP A 91 -16.74 4.89 4.10
N ASN A 92 -15.84 5.22 5.05
CA ASN A 92 -14.40 5.29 4.79
C ASN A 92 -13.88 3.94 4.28
N VAL A 93 -14.15 2.85 5.00
CA VAL A 93 -13.65 1.51 4.66
C VAL A 93 -14.25 1.02 3.34
N LYS A 94 -15.56 1.22 3.16
CA LYS A 94 -16.26 0.88 1.92
C LYS A 94 -15.64 1.59 0.72
N SER A 95 -15.44 2.90 0.83
CA SER A 95 -14.80 3.70 -0.22
C SER A 95 -13.42 3.16 -0.60
N VAL A 96 -12.58 2.82 0.38
CA VAL A 96 -11.26 2.23 0.09
C VAL A 96 -11.39 0.90 -0.65
N VAL A 97 -12.24 -0.02 -0.17
CA VAL A 97 -12.45 -1.32 -0.82
C VAL A 97 -12.96 -1.18 -2.25
N GLU A 98 -13.94 -0.29 -2.48
CA GLU A 98 -14.50 -0.03 -3.81
C GLU A 98 -13.45 0.59 -4.75
N ASN A 99 -12.64 1.52 -4.25
CA ASN A 99 -11.55 2.09 -5.05
C ASN A 99 -10.50 1.04 -5.45
N VAL A 100 -10.15 0.08 -4.58
CA VAL A 100 -9.23 -1.01 -4.92
C VAL A 100 -9.88 -1.97 -5.93
N PHE A 101 -11.16 -2.29 -5.74
CA PHE A 101 -11.95 -3.09 -6.68
C PHE A 101 -12.01 -2.46 -8.07
N ASP A 102 -12.18 -1.14 -8.18
CA ASP A 102 -12.19 -0.43 -9.46
C ASP A 102 -10.84 -0.51 -10.21
N VAL A 103 -9.75 -0.80 -9.51
CA VAL A 103 -8.41 -0.94 -10.10
C VAL A 103 -8.14 -2.39 -10.51
N TYR A 104 -8.41 -3.36 -9.62
CA TYR A 104 -7.97 -4.75 -9.80
C TYR A 104 -9.11 -5.76 -10.02
N GLY A 105 -10.36 -5.35 -9.87
CA GLY A 105 -11.52 -6.23 -9.86
C GLY A 105 -11.63 -7.00 -8.54
N LYS A 106 -12.09 -8.24 -8.62
CA LYS A 106 -12.34 -9.09 -7.44
C LYS A 106 -11.07 -9.35 -6.65
N ASP A 107 -11.24 -9.53 -5.34
CA ASP A 107 -10.17 -9.96 -4.45
C ASP A 107 -9.86 -11.48 -4.61
N ASP A 108 -8.82 -11.95 -3.92
CA ASP A 108 -8.34 -13.33 -3.98
C ASP A 108 -9.39 -14.35 -3.45
N ASP A 109 -10.41 -13.89 -2.71
CA ASP A 109 -11.55 -14.69 -2.24
C ASP A 109 -12.76 -14.59 -3.20
N GLU A 110 -12.57 -14.07 -4.42
CA GLU A 110 -13.59 -13.83 -5.44
C GLU A 110 -14.69 -12.83 -5.04
N ARG A 111 -14.45 -11.99 -4.02
CA ARG A 111 -15.38 -10.93 -3.61
C ARG A 111 -15.20 -9.69 -4.49
N ALA A 112 -16.32 -9.20 -5.02
CA ALA A 112 -16.38 -8.00 -5.86
C ALA A 112 -16.47 -6.73 -5.00
N GLU A 113 -17.43 -5.86 -5.28
CA GLU A 113 -17.75 -4.66 -4.49
C GLU A 113 -18.04 -4.97 -3.01
N TRP A 114 -18.24 -3.92 -2.22
CA TRP A 114 -18.57 -4.03 -0.80
C TRP A 114 -19.83 -4.89 -0.56
N THR A 115 -19.72 -5.89 0.31
CA THR A 115 -20.79 -6.85 0.60
C THR A 115 -21.31 -6.75 2.03
N ASN A 116 -22.42 -7.45 2.31
CA ASN A 116 -22.93 -7.60 3.68
C ASN A 116 -21.95 -8.35 4.59
N GLN A 117 -21.13 -9.25 4.05
CA GLN A 117 -20.10 -9.93 4.84
C GLN A 117 -19.04 -8.93 5.29
N ASP A 118 -18.61 -8.02 4.41
CA ASP A 118 -17.62 -6.99 4.80
C ASP A 118 -18.16 -6.05 5.87
N LYS A 119 -19.46 -5.76 5.83
CA LYS A 119 -20.13 -5.01 6.90
C LYS A 119 -20.08 -5.75 8.23
N ILE A 120 -20.33 -7.07 8.23
CA ILE A 120 -20.21 -7.91 9.44
C ILE A 120 -18.76 -7.96 9.92
N ASP A 121 -17.81 -8.12 9.01
CA ASP A 121 -16.38 -8.20 9.30
C ASP A 121 -15.85 -6.86 9.82
N PHE A 122 -16.36 -5.73 9.33
CA PHE A 122 -16.08 -4.39 9.85
C PHE A 122 -16.54 -4.26 11.30
N PHE A 123 -17.80 -4.58 11.61
CA PHE A 123 -18.31 -4.48 12.99
C PHE A 123 -17.64 -5.46 13.95
N SER A 124 -17.20 -6.62 13.45
CA SER A 124 -16.44 -7.60 14.23
C SER A 124 -14.93 -7.34 14.23
N LYS A 125 -14.46 -6.27 13.56
CA LYS A 125 -13.05 -5.84 13.48
C LYS A 125 -12.12 -6.94 12.94
N LYS A 126 -12.59 -7.65 11.93
CA LYS A 126 -11.91 -8.77 11.26
C LYS A 126 -11.91 -8.64 9.75
N LEU A 127 -12.25 -7.46 9.23
CA LEU A 127 -12.24 -7.23 7.79
C LEU A 127 -10.82 -7.38 7.26
N LYS A 128 -10.67 -8.21 6.24
CA LYS A 128 -9.44 -8.35 5.46
C LYS A 128 -9.80 -8.71 4.03
N ARG A 129 -9.20 -8.02 3.07
CA ARG A 129 -9.27 -8.30 1.64
C ARG A 129 -7.88 -8.22 1.03
N ILE A 130 -7.56 -9.12 0.12
CA ILE A 130 -6.23 -9.26 -0.49
C ILE A 130 -6.40 -9.34 -2.00
N TRP A 131 -5.62 -8.56 -2.74
CA TRP A 131 -5.50 -8.64 -4.19
C TRP A 131 -4.07 -8.98 -4.56
N THR A 132 -3.88 -10.13 -5.20
CA THR A 132 -2.62 -10.49 -5.85
C THR A 132 -2.58 -9.87 -7.26
N ILE A 133 -1.70 -8.88 -7.48
CA ILE A 133 -1.66 -8.12 -8.74
C ILE A 133 -0.95 -8.92 -9.84
N GLU A 134 0.19 -9.50 -9.49
CA GLU A 134 0.94 -10.41 -10.34
C GLU A 134 1.48 -11.50 -9.41
N LYS A 135 1.37 -12.77 -9.84
CA LYS A 135 1.60 -13.94 -8.97
C LYS A 135 2.98 -13.86 -8.28
N GLY A 136 2.96 -13.54 -6.98
CA GLY A 136 4.15 -13.45 -6.15
C GLY A 136 4.98 -12.16 -6.28
N VAL A 137 4.48 -11.15 -7.01
CA VAL A 137 5.25 -9.93 -7.32
C VAL A 137 4.80 -8.72 -6.50
N SER A 138 3.48 -8.53 -6.30
CA SER A 138 2.91 -7.47 -5.48
C SER A 138 1.54 -7.84 -4.94
N PHE A 139 1.26 -7.38 -3.72
CA PHE A 139 -0.02 -7.61 -3.04
C PHE A 139 -0.56 -6.31 -2.50
N VAL A 140 -1.85 -6.09 -2.68
CA VAL A 140 -2.58 -5.04 -1.96
C VAL A 140 -3.46 -5.71 -0.92
N THR A 141 -3.39 -5.26 0.32
CA THR A 141 -4.25 -5.75 1.40
C THR A 141 -4.94 -4.58 2.07
N VAL A 142 -6.26 -4.66 2.17
CA VAL A 142 -7.05 -3.76 3.02
C VAL A 142 -7.48 -4.56 4.23
N TYR A 143 -7.22 -4.07 5.44
CA TYR A 143 -7.73 -4.71 6.65
C TYR A 143 -8.16 -3.70 7.70
N TYR A 144 -9.10 -4.11 8.54
CA TYR A 144 -9.58 -3.35 9.67
C TYR A 144 -9.63 -4.23 10.92
N ASN A 145 -8.87 -3.85 11.96
CA ASN A 145 -8.75 -4.60 13.21
C ASN A 145 -8.73 -3.67 14.45
N GLU A 146 -8.59 -4.26 15.65
CA GLU A 146 -8.56 -3.51 16.92
C GLU A 146 -7.28 -2.70 17.12
N ASP A 147 -6.14 -3.24 16.68
CA ASP A 147 -4.82 -2.71 17.02
C ASP A 147 -4.39 -1.56 16.10
N GLU A 148 -4.54 -1.74 14.80
CA GLU A 148 -4.06 -0.82 13.76
C GLU A 148 -5.19 -0.02 13.09
N LYS A 149 -6.45 -0.24 13.50
CA LYS A 149 -7.65 0.33 12.85
C LYS A 149 -7.67 -0.05 11.37
N LEU A 150 -7.86 0.92 10.45
CA LEU A 150 -7.86 0.68 9.02
C LEU A 150 -6.45 0.80 8.44
N VAL A 151 -6.07 -0.19 7.64
CA VAL A 151 -4.78 -0.26 6.97
C VAL A 151 -4.94 -0.61 5.50
N LEU A 152 -4.22 0.10 4.63
CA LEU A 152 -3.95 -0.31 3.26
C LEU A 152 -2.46 -0.63 3.14
N ASN A 153 -2.14 -1.89 2.87
CA ASN A 153 -0.78 -2.37 2.75
C ASN A 153 -0.47 -2.72 1.29
N ILE A 154 0.67 -2.27 0.80
CA ILE A 154 1.19 -2.53 -0.54
C ILE A 154 2.54 -3.22 -0.37
N LEU A 155 2.60 -4.50 -0.71
CA LEU A 155 3.83 -5.27 -0.69
C LEU A 155 4.58 -5.10 -2.03
N PHE A 156 5.91 -4.94 -1.94
CA PHE A 156 6.80 -4.77 -3.08
C PHE A 156 6.45 -3.57 -3.97
N LEU A 157 6.28 -2.39 -3.36
CA LEU A 157 5.98 -1.12 -4.04
C LEU A 157 6.96 -0.82 -5.18
N ASN A 158 8.24 -1.15 -5.00
CA ASN A 158 9.27 -0.98 -6.02
C ASN A 158 8.94 -1.69 -7.34
N ASN A 159 8.22 -2.80 -7.32
CA ASN A 159 7.75 -3.48 -8.53
C ASN A 159 6.65 -2.68 -9.23
N LEU A 160 5.68 -2.15 -8.47
CA LEU A 160 4.63 -1.29 -9.03
C LEU A 160 5.20 0.01 -9.63
N ILE A 161 6.18 0.61 -8.97
CA ILE A 161 6.82 1.85 -9.43
C ILE A 161 7.60 1.65 -10.73
N LYS A 162 8.26 0.49 -10.95
CA LYS A 162 8.94 0.17 -12.23
C LYS A 162 7.99 0.27 -13.42
N HIS A 163 6.74 -0.17 -13.27
CA HIS A 163 5.72 -0.04 -14.32
C HIS A 163 5.28 1.41 -14.58
N THR A 164 5.50 2.31 -13.61
CA THR A 164 5.22 3.74 -13.77
C THR A 164 6.38 4.53 -14.39
N GLY A 165 7.58 3.95 -14.51
CA GLY A 165 8.78 4.66 -14.98
C GLY A 165 9.29 5.74 -14.03
N LYS A 166 8.75 5.84 -12.81
CA LYS A 166 9.29 6.64 -11.71
C LYS A 166 10.36 5.82 -10.96
N TYR A 167 11.31 6.47 -10.28
CA TYR A 167 12.28 5.82 -9.41
C TYR A 167 12.13 6.39 -7.99
N LEU A 168 12.26 5.53 -6.97
CA LEU A 168 12.42 5.96 -5.58
C LEU A 168 13.89 6.29 -5.36
N ASP A 169 14.20 7.57 -5.14
CA ASP A 169 15.53 8.02 -4.74
C ASP A 169 15.69 7.77 -3.24
N LEU A 170 16.22 6.59 -2.88
CA LEU A 170 16.74 6.32 -1.54
C LEU A 170 18.17 6.87 -1.50
N LYS A 171 18.35 8.07 -0.94
CA LYS A 171 19.69 8.64 -0.69
C LYS A 171 20.21 8.29 0.69
#